data_AF-A0A930EQK1-F1
#
_entry.id   AF-A0A930EQK1-F1
#
_cell.length_a   1.000
_cell.length_b   1.000
_cell.length_c   1.000
_cell.angle_alpha   90.00
_cell.angle_beta   90.00
_cell.angle_gamma   90.00
#
_symmetry.space_group_name_H-M   'P 1'
#
loop_
_entity.id
_entity.type
_entity.pdbx_description
1 polymer ?
#
loop_
_entity_poly.entity_id
_entity_poly.type
_entity_poly.pdbx_seq_one_letter_code
_entity_poly.pdbx_strand_id
1 'polypeptide(L)'
;MSKAKPFPLQSYNRRDELAEVFRSLDKYLNTEQKANDRAIYIEQREMIDKLFSEQKEGAERRLLLLTRLSLLDALYSTGVNRYHPYAVVDIAEAIDELGTDDEYVAMLATWLDNLDDQQSKALELFNRKFGALTDNSEEKKEKWEKGTCAISLLSKYSYYLFRQYKDKYPSGFPIYDSLAKESYARVLAYMGEEAKTCPKGVGSTIVSYLKAIKALGTVLWGSDEEYVGYKYSMQRFDLLDTYLWRLGKLNKASYSLLLPRGDFAKIKEFQQEKNNESLTLILSQIDDKLFKTIYQHHENIQKIKMV
;
A
#
# COMPACT_ATOMS: atom_id res chain seq x y z
N MET A 1 -28.09 20.18 -50.72
CA MET A 1 -26.69 19.78 -50.44
C MET A 1 -26.35 20.22 -49.02
N SER A 2 -26.48 19.30 -48.06
CA SER A 2 -26.12 19.55 -46.65
C SER A 2 -24.61 19.37 -46.49
N LYS A 3 -23.90 20.41 -46.03
CA LYS A 3 -22.45 20.36 -45.77
C LYS A 3 -22.21 19.43 -44.58
N ALA A 4 -21.54 18.32 -44.83
CA ALA A 4 -21.00 17.47 -43.79
C ALA A 4 -20.09 18.30 -42.87
N LYS A 5 -20.36 18.29 -41.55
CA LYS A 5 -19.44 18.83 -40.54
C LYS A 5 -18.16 17.98 -40.55
N PRO A 6 -16.96 18.59 -40.62
CA PRO A 6 -15.73 17.85 -40.44
C PRO A 6 -15.57 17.51 -38.96
N PHE A 7 -15.80 16.25 -38.59
CA PHE A 7 -15.31 15.67 -37.35
C PHE A 7 -14.45 14.46 -37.74
N PRO A 8 -13.13 14.64 -37.90
CA PRO A 8 -12.22 13.65 -37.29
C PRO A 8 -10.82 14.16 -36.85
N LEU A 9 -10.42 15.41 -37.08
CA LEU A 9 -9.00 15.80 -36.85
C LEU A 9 -8.61 15.99 -35.37
N GLN A 10 -9.51 16.47 -34.51
CA GLN A 10 -9.20 16.65 -33.08
C GLN A 10 -9.14 15.33 -32.30
N SER A 11 -9.85 14.29 -32.74
CA SER A 11 -9.84 13.00 -32.03
C SER A 11 -8.58 12.17 -32.32
N TYR A 12 -7.96 12.35 -33.49
CA TYR A 12 -6.71 11.67 -33.85
C TYR A 12 -5.52 12.22 -33.04
N ASN A 13 -5.33 13.55 -33.01
CA ASN A 13 -4.26 14.17 -32.21
C ASN A 13 -4.33 13.80 -30.72
N ARG A 14 -5.54 13.72 -30.15
CA ARG A 14 -5.71 13.38 -28.73
C ARG A 14 -5.43 11.92 -28.40
N ARG A 15 -5.66 10.99 -29.36
CA ARG A 15 -5.24 9.59 -29.19
C ARG A 15 -3.72 9.47 -29.14
N ASP A 16 -3.01 10.25 -29.94
CA ASP A 16 -1.55 10.25 -29.97
C ASP A 16 -0.95 10.87 -28.69
N GLU A 17 -1.53 11.96 -28.18
CA GLU A 17 -1.17 12.54 -26.87
C GLU A 17 -1.37 11.56 -25.72
N LEU A 18 -2.51 10.85 -25.69
CA LEU A 18 -2.77 9.79 -24.71
C LEU A 18 -1.78 8.62 -24.87
N ALA A 19 -1.48 8.20 -26.10
CA ALA A 19 -0.48 7.17 -26.39
C ALA A 19 0.93 7.55 -25.92
N GLU A 20 1.28 8.84 -25.95
CA GLU A 20 2.54 9.35 -25.41
C GLU A 20 2.54 9.34 -23.87
N VAL A 21 1.44 9.74 -23.23
CA VAL A 21 1.27 9.60 -21.78
C VAL A 21 1.38 8.13 -21.35
N PHE A 22 0.87 7.17 -22.15
CA PHE A 22 1.07 5.74 -21.86
C PHE A 22 2.50 5.28 -21.99
N ARG A 23 3.21 5.69 -23.04
CA ARG A 23 4.63 5.37 -23.18
C ARG A 23 5.44 5.94 -22.02
N SER A 24 5.08 7.14 -21.57
CA SER A 24 5.66 7.77 -20.38
C SER A 24 5.38 6.95 -19.12
N LEU A 25 4.12 6.61 -18.87
CA LEU A 25 3.69 5.82 -17.70
C LEU A 25 4.32 4.43 -17.69
N ASP A 26 4.28 3.71 -18.82
CA ASP A 26 4.91 2.41 -19.01
C ASP A 26 6.41 2.47 -18.69
N LYS A 27 7.12 3.47 -19.22
CA LYS A 27 8.53 3.71 -18.90
C LYS A 27 8.77 3.95 -17.39
N TYR A 28 7.90 4.70 -16.72
CA TYR A 28 8.02 4.97 -15.29
C TYR A 28 7.70 3.74 -14.43
N LEU A 29 6.74 2.92 -14.86
CA LEU A 29 6.36 1.70 -14.15
C LEU A 29 7.38 0.58 -14.35
N ASN A 30 8.07 0.56 -15.50
CA ASN A 30 9.00 -0.50 -15.94
C ASN A 30 10.47 -0.26 -15.59
N THR A 31 10.79 0.87 -14.98
CA THR A 31 12.13 1.10 -14.45
C THR A 31 12.03 1.06 -12.94
N GLU A 32 12.62 0.03 -12.30
CA GLU A 32 12.88 0.04 -10.84
C GLU A 32 13.60 1.34 -10.41
N GLN A 33 14.26 2.02 -11.37
CA GLN A 33 15.26 3.03 -11.13
C GLN A 33 14.95 4.45 -11.66
N LYS A 34 13.88 4.71 -12.42
CA LYS A 34 13.67 6.04 -13.07
C LYS A 34 12.26 6.65 -12.99
N ALA A 35 11.33 6.08 -12.23
CA ALA A 35 10.30 6.89 -11.55
C ALA A 35 10.89 7.71 -10.38
N ASN A 36 12.19 7.56 -10.14
CA ASN A 36 12.85 7.92 -8.90
C ASN A 36 13.32 9.37 -8.77
N ASP A 37 13.26 10.18 -9.84
CA ASP A 37 13.98 11.46 -9.80
C ASP A 37 13.22 12.63 -9.15
N ARG A 38 11.89 12.60 -8.92
CA ARG A 38 11.14 13.69 -8.24
C ARG A 38 9.78 13.29 -7.59
N ALA A 39 9.55 12.02 -7.28
CA ALA A 39 8.31 11.65 -6.61
C ALA A 39 8.43 11.99 -5.11
N ILE A 40 7.64 12.95 -4.62
CA ILE A 40 7.53 13.33 -3.18
C ILE A 40 7.45 12.09 -2.26
N TYR A 41 6.85 11.02 -2.76
CA TYR A 41 6.75 9.73 -2.07
C TYR A 41 8.11 9.11 -1.69
N ILE A 42 9.14 9.23 -2.53
CA ILE A 42 10.48 8.66 -2.26
C ILE A 42 11.18 9.45 -1.17
N GLU A 43 11.21 10.77 -1.28
CA GLU A 43 11.79 11.64 -0.24
C GLU A 43 11.11 11.41 1.12
N GLN A 44 9.78 11.27 1.12
CA GLN A 44 9.02 10.91 2.33
C GLN A 44 9.41 9.54 2.86
N ARG A 45 9.57 8.55 1.99
CA ARG A 45 9.95 7.19 2.36
C ARG A 45 11.36 7.12 2.94
N GLU A 46 12.33 7.79 2.32
CA GLU A 46 13.70 7.90 2.82
C GLU A 46 13.77 8.60 4.18
N MET A 47 12.98 9.66 4.37
CA MET A 47 12.86 10.34 5.66
C MET A 47 12.31 9.40 6.73
N ILE A 48 11.27 8.62 6.43
CA ILE A 48 10.71 7.64 7.36
C ILE A 48 11.75 6.55 7.64
N ASP A 49 12.42 6.00 6.61
CA ASP A 49 13.44 4.96 6.78
C ASP A 49 14.56 5.43 7.70
N LYS A 50 15.05 6.66 7.52
CA LYS A 50 16.05 7.25 8.40
C LYS A 50 15.57 7.29 9.84
N LEU A 51 14.34 7.74 10.10
CA LEU A 51 13.77 7.78 11.45
C LEU A 51 13.59 6.37 12.06
N PHE A 52 13.27 5.37 11.24
CA PHE A 52 13.12 3.98 11.68
C PHE A 52 14.46 3.27 11.90
N SER A 53 15.55 3.75 11.31
CA SER A 53 16.90 3.24 11.57
C SER A 53 17.47 3.66 12.94
N GLU A 54 16.90 4.70 13.57
CA GLU A 54 17.33 5.15 14.89
C GLU A 54 17.01 4.11 15.98
N GLN A 55 17.87 3.98 16.97
CA GLN A 55 17.65 3.08 18.10
C GLN A 55 17.82 3.87 19.41
N LYS A 56 16.86 3.73 20.30
CA LYS A 56 16.77 4.47 21.57
C LYS A 56 16.27 3.54 22.67
N GLU A 57 16.68 3.81 23.89
CA GLU A 57 16.33 3.02 25.07
C GLU A 57 15.70 3.88 26.17
N GLY A 58 15.04 3.23 27.13
CA GLY A 58 14.41 3.90 28.28
C GLY A 58 13.41 4.99 27.86
N ALA A 59 13.46 6.14 28.55
CA ALA A 59 12.53 7.24 28.30
C ALA A 59 12.63 7.83 26.87
N GLU A 60 13.80 7.77 26.23
CA GLU A 60 13.99 8.24 24.86
C GLU A 60 13.32 7.32 23.84
N ARG A 61 13.20 6.01 24.15
CA ARG A 61 12.51 5.05 23.27
C ARG A 61 11.06 5.42 23.07
N ARG A 62 10.35 5.71 24.17
CA ARG A 62 8.94 6.10 24.14
C ARG A 62 8.73 7.37 23.32
N LEU A 63 9.65 8.34 23.41
CA LEU A 63 9.59 9.54 22.58
C LEU A 63 9.79 9.21 21.10
N LEU A 64 10.76 8.35 20.76
CA LEU A 64 10.99 7.90 19.39
C LEU A 64 9.76 7.18 18.80
N LEU A 65 9.11 6.30 19.57
CA LEU A 65 7.86 5.65 19.17
C LEU A 65 6.76 6.67 18.84
N LEU A 66 6.56 7.66 19.71
CA LEU A 66 5.58 8.73 19.50
C LEU A 66 5.88 9.51 18.23
N THR A 67 7.15 9.84 17.99
CA THR A 67 7.58 10.55 16.77
C THR A 67 7.29 9.74 15.52
N ARG A 68 7.67 8.45 15.51
CA ARG A 68 7.42 7.53 14.39
C ARG A 68 5.93 7.40 14.08
N LEU A 69 5.11 7.14 15.10
CA LEU A 69 3.66 6.95 14.94
C LEU A 69 2.96 8.24 14.49
N SER A 70 3.34 9.39 15.06
CA SER A 70 2.77 10.69 14.67
C SER A 70 3.12 11.05 13.22
N LEU A 71 4.36 10.79 12.81
CA LEU A 71 4.80 11.00 11.43
C LEU A 71 4.00 10.12 10.46
N LEU A 72 3.84 8.84 10.78
CA LEU A 72 3.05 7.92 9.96
C LEU A 72 1.57 8.31 9.91
N ASP A 73 0.96 8.69 11.03
CA ASP A 73 -0.46 9.12 11.07
C ASP A 73 -0.70 10.35 10.19
N ALA A 74 0.25 11.29 10.19
CA ALA A 74 0.22 12.48 9.33
C ALA A 74 0.43 12.15 7.85
N LEU A 75 1.52 11.46 7.50
CA LEU A 75 1.90 11.23 6.10
C LEU A 75 0.95 10.27 5.39
N TYR A 76 0.51 9.21 6.08
CA TYR A 76 -0.43 8.25 5.52
C TYR A 76 -1.89 8.61 5.74
N SER A 77 -2.16 9.76 6.39
CA SER A 77 -3.51 10.24 6.68
C SER A 77 -4.38 9.16 7.33
N THR A 78 -3.82 8.36 8.25
CA THR A 78 -4.62 7.34 8.94
C THR A 78 -5.70 7.98 9.82
N GLY A 79 -5.49 9.24 10.21
CA GLY A 79 -6.48 10.08 10.89
C GLY A 79 -6.81 9.59 12.29
N VAL A 80 -6.00 8.68 12.85
CA VAL A 80 -6.31 7.98 14.09
C VAL A 80 -6.38 9.00 15.22
N ASN A 81 -5.38 9.89 15.35
CA ASN A 81 -5.38 10.88 16.43
C ASN A 81 -6.39 12.02 16.20
N ARG A 82 -6.77 12.28 14.94
CA ARG A 82 -7.79 13.29 14.59
C ARG A 82 -9.18 12.88 15.05
N TYR A 83 -9.53 11.60 14.90
CA TYR A 83 -10.85 11.07 15.28
C TYR A 83 -10.86 10.46 16.68
N HIS A 84 -9.68 10.10 17.19
CA HIS A 84 -9.49 9.46 18.49
C HIS A 84 -8.27 10.07 19.21
N PRO A 85 -8.46 11.16 19.95
CA PRO A 85 -7.39 11.76 20.73
C PRO A 85 -6.74 10.74 21.65
N TYR A 86 -5.45 10.92 21.89
CA TYR A 86 -4.58 10.04 22.70
C TYR A 86 -4.27 8.68 22.07
N ALA A 87 -4.93 8.28 20.98
CA ALA A 87 -4.71 6.97 20.37
C ALA A 87 -3.23 6.72 20.00
N VAL A 88 -2.53 7.73 19.46
CA VAL A 88 -1.09 7.60 19.15
C VAL A 88 -0.25 7.37 20.42
N VAL A 89 -0.63 8.00 21.54
CA VAL A 89 0.05 7.82 22.82
C VAL A 89 -0.17 6.41 23.35
N ASP A 90 -1.43 5.97 23.37
CA ASP A 90 -1.80 4.63 23.84
C ASP A 90 -1.16 3.52 22.99
N ILE A 91 -1.03 3.73 21.67
CA ILE A 91 -0.34 2.80 20.76
C ILE A 91 1.15 2.75 21.09
N ALA A 92 1.79 3.90 21.30
CA ALA A 92 3.20 3.95 21.66
C ALA A 92 3.45 3.21 22.99
N GLU A 93 2.61 3.43 24.01
CA GLU A 93 2.68 2.70 25.27
C GLU A 93 2.53 1.19 25.07
N ALA A 94 1.53 0.76 24.32
CA ALA A 94 1.30 -0.66 24.07
C ALA A 94 2.45 -1.33 23.30
N ILE A 95 3.14 -0.62 22.41
CA ILE A 95 4.34 -1.14 21.73
C ILE A 95 5.54 -1.16 22.70
N ASP A 96 5.67 -0.17 23.58
CA ASP A 96 6.73 -0.11 24.60
C ASP A 96 6.62 -1.23 25.64
N GLU A 97 5.40 -1.58 26.05
CA GLU A 97 5.10 -2.72 26.94
C GLU A 97 5.50 -4.08 26.36
N LEU A 98 5.61 -4.19 25.02
CA LEU A 98 6.00 -5.42 24.33
C LEU A 98 7.52 -5.60 24.24
N GLY A 99 8.31 -4.61 24.66
CA GLY A 99 9.77 -4.67 24.72
C GLY A 99 10.46 -3.84 23.63
N THR A 100 11.69 -4.25 23.33
CA THR A 100 12.56 -3.65 22.31
C THR A 100 12.00 -3.82 20.90
N ASP A 101 12.56 -3.06 19.94
CA ASP A 101 12.19 -3.20 18.53
C ASP A 101 12.45 -4.62 18.00
N ASP A 102 13.55 -5.26 18.44
CA ASP A 102 13.89 -6.65 18.11
C ASP A 102 12.84 -7.64 18.62
N GLU A 103 12.41 -7.50 19.87
CA GLU A 103 11.40 -8.37 20.49
C GLU A 103 10.03 -8.19 19.84
N TYR A 104 9.65 -6.95 19.55
CA TYR A 104 8.42 -6.63 18.85
C TYR A 104 8.39 -7.24 17.43
N VAL A 105 9.47 -7.09 16.66
CA VAL A 105 9.58 -7.67 15.32
C VAL A 105 9.57 -9.20 15.38
N ALA A 106 10.30 -9.81 16.32
CA ALA A 106 10.31 -11.26 16.50
C ALA A 106 8.92 -11.81 16.82
N MET A 107 8.19 -11.17 17.75
CA MET A 107 6.80 -11.52 18.07
C MET A 107 5.89 -11.47 16.83
N LEU A 108 5.98 -10.40 16.03
CA LEU A 108 5.19 -10.26 14.81
C LEU A 108 5.55 -11.31 13.76
N ALA A 109 6.85 -11.63 13.60
CA ALA A 109 7.30 -12.64 12.66
C ALA A 109 6.75 -14.03 13.03
N THR A 110 6.86 -14.42 14.31
CA THR A 110 6.28 -15.67 14.82
C THR A 110 4.78 -15.73 14.58
N TRP A 111 4.05 -14.62 14.77
CA TRP A 111 2.62 -14.58 14.49
C TRP A 111 2.29 -14.66 13.00
N LEU A 112 3.08 -14.05 12.12
CA LEU A 112 2.91 -14.17 10.67
C LEU A 112 3.09 -15.61 10.16
N ASP A 113 3.91 -16.40 10.85
CA ASP A 113 4.10 -17.83 10.55
C ASP A 113 2.94 -18.69 11.05
N ASN A 114 2.25 -18.26 12.11
CA ASN A 114 1.07 -18.93 12.65
C ASN A 114 -0.09 -17.95 12.92
N LEU A 115 -0.74 -17.51 11.85
CA LEU A 115 -1.84 -16.53 11.91
C LEU A 115 -3.12 -17.08 12.58
N ASP A 116 -3.21 -18.37 12.85
CA ASP A 116 -4.34 -18.99 13.54
C ASP A 116 -4.22 -18.97 15.07
N ASP A 117 -3.05 -18.57 15.61
CA ASP A 117 -2.85 -18.41 17.05
C ASP A 117 -3.72 -17.28 17.63
N GLN A 118 -4.79 -17.67 18.31
CA GLN A 118 -5.72 -16.75 18.97
C GLN A 118 -5.16 -16.16 20.27
N GLN A 119 -4.07 -16.70 20.82
CA GLN A 119 -3.44 -16.24 22.05
C GLN A 119 -2.24 -15.32 21.78
N SER A 120 -1.96 -15.02 20.51
CA SER A 120 -0.85 -14.16 20.12
C SER A 120 -1.02 -12.74 20.66
N LYS A 121 0.00 -12.24 21.36
CA LYS A 121 0.12 -10.83 21.77
C LYS A 121 0.05 -9.86 20.58
N ALA A 122 0.48 -10.30 19.40
CA ALA A 122 0.35 -9.51 18.18
C ALA A 122 -1.13 -9.35 17.80
N LEU A 123 -1.90 -10.45 17.81
CA LEU A 123 -3.33 -10.40 17.52
C LEU A 123 -4.06 -9.53 18.57
N GLU A 124 -3.70 -9.67 19.85
CA GLU A 124 -4.21 -8.82 20.93
C GLU A 124 -3.95 -7.34 20.65
N LEU A 125 -2.71 -6.96 20.32
CA LEU A 125 -2.34 -5.59 19.98
C LEU A 125 -3.15 -5.03 18.81
N PHE A 126 -3.31 -5.80 17.72
CA PHE A 126 -4.05 -5.34 16.54
C PHE A 126 -5.57 -5.24 16.79
N ASN A 127 -6.11 -5.97 17.76
CA ASN A 127 -7.51 -5.91 18.16
C ASN A 127 -7.76 -4.92 19.32
N ARG A 128 -6.72 -4.44 20.00
CA ARG A 128 -6.82 -3.44 21.06
C ARG A 128 -7.42 -2.15 20.51
N LYS A 129 -8.21 -1.49 21.35
CA LYS A 129 -8.82 -0.18 21.07
C LYS A 129 -7.97 0.91 21.71
N PHE A 130 -7.71 1.97 20.95
CA PHE A 130 -6.85 3.08 21.34
C PHE A 130 -7.59 4.41 21.27
N GLY A 131 -7.23 5.33 22.17
CA GLY A 131 -7.77 6.67 22.27
C GLY A 131 -9.20 6.74 22.78
N ALA A 132 -9.68 7.98 22.92
CA ALA A 132 -11.05 8.29 23.31
C ALA A 132 -11.92 8.66 22.09
N LEU A 133 -13.23 8.41 22.14
CA LEU A 133 -14.18 8.90 21.14
C LEU A 133 -14.53 10.38 21.39
N THR A 134 -14.45 11.23 20.36
CA THR A 134 -14.77 12.68 20.47
C THR A 134 -16.18 13.06 19.99
N ASP A 135 -17.12 12.11 19.94
CA ASP A 135 -18.49 12.39 19.52
C ASP A 135 -19.36 12.77 20.74
N ASN A 136 -19.83 14.02 20.77
CA ASN A 136 -20.61 14.61 21.86
C ASN A 136 -22.13 14.33 21.77
N SER A 137 -22.58 13.42 20.90
CA SER A 137 -24.00 13.07 20.79
C SER A 137 -24.54 12.33 22.03
N GLU A 138 -25.68 12.78 22.57
CA GLU A 138 -26.26 12.27 23.83
C GLU A 138 -26.63 10.78 23.78
N GLU A 139 -26.90 10.22 22.59
CA GLU A 139 -27.20 8.79 22.39
C GLU A 139 -26.01 7.85 22.67
N LYS A 140 -24.81 8.39 22.92
CA LYS A 140 -23.56 7.61 23.00
C LYS A 140 -22.67 8.02 24.19
N LYS A 141 -23.25 8.47 25.31
CA LYS A 141 -22.48 8.78 26.53
C LYS A 141 -21.80 7.55 27.18
N GLU A 142 -22.18 6.32 26.81
CA GLU A 142 -21.48 5.06 27.19
C GLU A 142 -20.20 4.76 26.37
N LYS A 143 -19.78 5.67 25.48
CA LYS A 143 -18.81 5.37 24.41
C LYS A 143 -17.40 5.95 24.64
N TRP A 144 -17.15 6.62 25.76
CA TRP A 144 -15.79 7.05 26.14
C TRP A 144 -14.78 5.87 26.16
N GLU A 145 -15.27 4.65 26.36
CA GLU A 145 -14.48 3.40 26.41
C GLU A 145 -14.29 2.70 25.04
N LYS A 146 -14.91 3.17 23.94
CA LYS A 146 -14.87 2.47 22.64
C LYS A 146 -13.89 3.11 21.66
N GLY A 147 -12.63 3.24 22.06
CA GLY A 147 -11.53 3.65 21.18
C GLY A 147 -11.45 2.87 19.85
N THR A 148 -10.50 3.21 18.99
CA THR A 148 -10.42 2.63 17.64
C THR A 148 -9.36 1.53 17.54
N CYS A 149 -9.62 0.53 16.70
CA CYS A 149 -8.59 -0.42 16.30
C CYS A 149 -7.72 0.23 15.21
N ALA A 150 -6.49 0.59 15.56
CA ALA A 150 -5.57 1.32 14.70
C ALA A 150 -4.80 0.39 13.73
N ILE A 151 -5.47 -0.61 13.15
CA ILE A 151 -4.86 -1.68 12.31
C ILE A 151 -3.98 -1.10 11.18
N SER A 152 -4.47 -0.07 10.51
CA SER A 152 -3.74 0.60 9.41
C SER A 152 -2.45 1.27 9.89
N LEU A 153 -2.48 1.94 11.05
CA LEU A 153 -1.31 2.62 11.60
C LEU A 153 -0.29 1.61 12.15
N LEU A 154 -0.77 0.61 12.91
CA LEU A 154 0.05 -0.48 13.44
C LEU A 154 0.77 -1.23 12.31
N SER A 155 0.06 -1.66 11.27
CA SER A 155 0.68 -2.38 10.14
C SER A 155 1.71 -1.53 9.39
N LYS A 156 1.52 -0.21 9.26
CA LYS A 156 2.51 0.70 8.67
C LYS A 156 3.74 0.85 9.56
N TYR A 157 3.54 0.98 10.87
CA TYR A 157 4.64 0.98 11.83
C TYR A 157 5.44 -0.32 11.75
N SER A 158 4.77 -1.47 11.80
CA SER A 158 5.39 -2.78 11.66
C SER A 158 6.14 -2.91 10.34
N TYR A 159 5.56 -2.50 9.22
CA TYR A 159 6.21 -2.51 7.91
C TYR A 159 7.53 -1.73 7.90
N TYR A 160 7.54 -0.48 8.35
CA TYR A 160 8.76 0.34 8.33
C TYR A 160 9.82 -0.17 9.30
N LEU A 161 9.41 -0.77 10.41
CA LEU A 161 10.33 -1.41 11.33
C LEU A 161 10.93 -2.67 10.71
N PHE A 162 10.13 -3.56 10.13
CA PHE A 162 10.61 -4.78 9.45
C PHE A 162 11.61 -4.49 8.32
N ARG A 163 11.51 -3.33 7.65
CA ARG A 163 12.48 -2.93 6.63
C ARG A 163 13.91 -2.76 7.15
N GLN A 164 14.06 -2.46 8.44
CA GLN A 164 15.38 -2.41 9.09
C GLN A 164 15.99 -3.81 9.31
N TYR A 165 15.17 -4.86 9.21
CA TYR A 165 15.54 -6.26 9.45
C TYR A 165 15.46 -7.11 8.18
N LYS A 166 15.68 -6.52 7.00
CA LYS A 166 15.54 -7.20 5.70
C LYS A 166 16.34 -8.51 5.59
N ASP A 167 17.51 -8.58 6.22
CA ASP A 167 18.39 -9.76 6.15
C ASP A 167 17.87 -10.91 7.02
N LYS A 168 17.15 -10.59 8.11
CA LYS A 168 16.57 -11.59 9.03
C LYS A 168 15.16 -12.00 8.63
N TYR A 169 14.38 -11.06 8.09
CA TYR A 169 12.98 -11.25 7.68
C TYR A 169 12.80 -10.79 6.23
N PRO A 170 13.24 -11.57 5.24
CA PRO A 170 13.20 -11.18 3.82
C PRO A 170 11.79 -10.92 3.29
N SER A 171 10.78 -11.51 3.93
CA SER A 171 9.37 -11.24 3.62
C SER A 171 8.90 -9.85 4.03
N GLY A 172 9.43 -9.28 5.12
CA GLY A 172 8.91 -8.04 5.72
C GLY A 172 7.57 -8.22 6.43
N PHE A 173 6.80 -7.14 6.56
CA PHE A 173 5.45 -7.16 7.14
C PHE A 173 4.43 -6.49 6.18
N PRO A 174 3.24 -7.06 5.95
CA PRO A 174 2.24 -6.46 5.06
C PRO A 174 1.61 -5.20 5.63
N ILE A 175 1.48 -4.14 4.81
CA ILE A 175 0.69 -2.96 5.18
C ILE A 175 -0.79 -3.29 5.03
N TYR A 176 -1.62 -2.96 6.04
CA TYR A 176 -3.07 -3.01 5.92
C TYR A 176 -3.58 -1.73 5.25
N ASP A 177 -3.93 -1.83 3.97
CA ASP A 177 -4.33 -0.69 3.15
C ASP A 177 -5.61 -0.95 2.35
N SER A 178 -6.47 0.07 2.22
CA SER A 178 -7.73 -0.06 1.49
C SER A 178 -7.51 -0.22 -0.02
N LEU A 179 -6.48 0.42 -0.59
CA LEU A 179 -6.15 0.25 -2.01
C LEU A 179 -5.68 -1.17 -2.31
N ALA A 180 -4.93 -1.78 -1.38
CA ALA A 180 -4.52 -3.17 -1.50
C ALA A 180 -5.73 -4.12 -1.46
N LYS A 181 -6.67 -3.91 -0.54
CA LYS A 181 -7.93 -4.67 -0.47
C LYS A 181 -8.73 -4.58 -1.76
N GLU A 182 -8.90 -3.38 -2.28
CA GLU A 182 -9.66 -3.12 -3.50
C GLU A 182 -8.98 -3.76 -4.73
N SER A 183 -7.66 -3.71 -4.79
CA SER A 183 -6.88 -4.26 -5.92
C SER A 183 -6.81 -5.78 -5.91
N TYR A 184 -6.82 -6.39 -4.73
CA TYR A 184 -6.70 -7.83 -4.55
C TYR A 184 -7.69 -8.63 -5.42
N ALA A 185 -8.98 -8.29 -5.37
CA ALA A 185 -10.00 -9.00 -6.13
C ALA A 185 -9.78 -8.92 -7.65
N ARG A 186 -9.32 -7.75 -8.14
CA ARG A 186 -9.01 -7.56 -9.56
C ARG A 186 -7.79 -8.38 -9.95
N VAL A 187 -6.74 -8.41 -9.11
CA VAL A 187 -5.54 -9.23 -9.35
C VAL A 187 -5.91 -10.72 -9.44
N LEU A 188 -6.71 -11.25 -8.51
CA LEU A 188 -7.14 -12.64 -8.57
C LEU A 188 -7.90 -12.99 -9.86
N ALA A 189 -8.74 -12.07 -10.35
CA ALA A 189 -9.46 -12.28 -11.60
C ALA A 189 -8.51 -12.39 -12.81
N TYR A 190 -7.38 -11.69 -12.79
CA TYR A 190 -6.36 -11.75 -13.85
C TYR A 190 -5.47 -12.99 -13.77
N MET A 191 -5.20 -13.50 -12.57
CA MET A 191 -4.42 -14.73 -12.35
C MET A 191 -5.16 -16.00 -12.79
N GLY A 192 -6.50 -15.96 -12.86
CA GLY A 192 -7.30 -17.09 -13.32
C GLY A 192 -7.11 -18.33 -12.44
N GLU A 193 -6.56 -19.40 -13.02
CA GLU A 193 -6.37 -20.69 -12.35
C GLU A 193 -5.34 -20.62 -11.20
N GLU A 194 -4.32 -19.78 -11.31
CA GLU A 194 -3.28 -19.60 -10.29
C GLU A 194 -3.84 -18.99 -8.99
N ALA A 195 -4.94 -18.25 -9.07
CA ALA A 195 -5.61 -17.67 -7.91
C ALA A 195 -6.36 -18.71 -7.04
N LYS A 196 -6.48 -19.98 -7.46
CA LYS A 196 -7.25 -20.99 -6.72
C LYS A 196 -6.71 -21.27 -5.31
N THR A 197 -5.43 -21.01 -5.08
CA THR A 197 -4.76 -21.16 -3.78
C THR A 197 -4.95 -19.94 -2.88
N CYS A 198 -5.38 -18.80 -3.44
CA CYS A 198 -5.62 -17.57 -2.70
C CYS A 198 -7.03 -17.56 -2.09
N PRO A 199 -7.22 -16.96 -0.89
CA PRO A 199 -8.55 -16.67 -0.37
C PRO A 199 -9.37 -15.84 -1.38
N LYS A 200 -10.65 -16.16 -1.56
CA LYS A 200 -11.53 -15.49 -2.55
C LYS A 200 -11.76 -14.00 -2.29
N GLY A 201 -11.44 -13.51 -1.10
CA GLY A 201 -11.58 -12.11 -0.75
C GLY A 201 -10.72 -11.75 0.44
N VAL A 202 -10.58 -10.44 0.65
CA VAL A 202 -9.87 -9.88 1.79
C VAL A 202 -10.89 -9.53 2.86
N GLY A 203 -10.87 -10.24 3.99
CA GLY A 203 -11.84 -10.00 5.05
C GLY A 203 -11.65 -8.66 5.78
N SER A 204 -12.56 -8.38 6.71
CA SER A 204 -12.55 -7.16 7.53
C SER A 204 -11.56 -7.22 8.69
N THR A 205 -11.06 -8.41 9.05
CA THR A 205 -10.10 -8.60 10.16
C THR A 205 -8.66 -8.58 9.67
N ILE A 206 -7.73 -8.22 10.54
CA ILE A 206 -6.29 -8.27 10.23
C ILE A 206 -5.83 -9.68 9.84
N VAL A 207 -6.31 -10.73 10.51
CA VAL A 207 -5.93 -12.13 10.22
C VAL A 207 -6.35 -12.51 8.80
N SER A 208 -7.60 -12.24 8.43
CA SER A 208 -8.10 -12.54 7.08
C SER A 208 -7.34 -11.74 6.01
N TYR A 209 -6.93 -10.51 6.33
CA TYR A 209 -6.09 -9.69 5.47
C TYR A 209 -4.71 -10.30 5.26
N LEU A 210 -3.99 -10.59 6.36
CA LEU A 210 -2.64 -11.12 6.30
C LEU A 210 -2.61 -12.49 5.59
N LYS A 211 -3.61 -13.35 5.81
CA LYS A 211 -3.73 -14.63 5.09
C LYS A 211 -3.87 -14.42 3.58
N ALA A 212 -4.73 -13.50 3.15
CA ALA A 212 -4.94 -13.19 1.74
C ALA A 212 -3.67 -12.63 1.08
N ILE A 213 -3.03 -11.64 1.72
CA ILE A 213 -1.84 -10.98 1.19
C ILE A 213 -0.62 -11.90 1.21
N LYS A 214 -0.45 -12.75 2.24
CA LYS A 214 0.60 -13.78 2.28
C LYS A 214 0.43 -14.78 1.14
N ALA A 215 -0.78 -15.32 0.95
CA ALA A 215 -1.06 -16.24 -0.15
C ALA A 215 -0.76 -15.60 -1.52
N LEU A 216 -1.21 -14.35 -1.74
CA LEU A 216 -0.94 -13.65 -2.99
C LEU A 216 0.55 -13.43 -3.23
N GLY A 217 1.29 -13.01 -2.19
CA GLY A 217 2.74 -12.85 -2.28
C GLY A 217 3.46 -14.15 -2.65
N THR A 218 3.01 -15.28 -2.09
CA THR A 218 3.55 -16.60 -2.42
C THR A 218 3.25 -17.03 -3.84
N VAL A 219 2.06 -16.76 -4.37
CA VAL A 219 1.74 -17.14 -5.76
C VAL A 219 2.54 -16.29 -6.76
N LEU A 220 2.71 -14.99 -6.50
CA LEU A 220 3.43 -14.11 -7.42
C LEU A 220 4.95 -14.31 -7.38
N TRP A 221 5.51 -14.62 -6.20
CA TRP A 221 6.96 -14.54 -5.97
C TRP A 221 7.57 -15.73 -5.22
N GLY A 222 6.81 -16.80 -5.00
CA GLY A 222 7.27 -18.03 -4.36
C GLY A 222 7.30 -17.99 -2.83
N SER A 223 7.72 -19.12 -2.25
CA SER A 223 7.99 -19.23 -0.81
C SER A 223 9.12 -18.31 -0.36
N ASP A 224 9.35 -18.21 0.94
CA ASP A 224 10.45 -17.37 1.48
C ASP A 224 11.81 -17.90 0.99
N GLU A 225 11.98 -19.21 0.94
CA GLU A 225 13.19 -19.87 0.42
C GLU A 225 13.40 -19.56 -1.07
N GLU A 226 12.33 -19.62 -1.87
CA GLU A 226 12.40 -19.28 -3.29
C GLU A 226 12.72 -17.80 -3.47
N TYR A 227 12.08 -16.92 -2.71
CA TYR A 227 12.25 -15.47 -2.79
C TYR A 227 13.69 -15.04 -2.52
N VAL A 228 14.32 -15.60 -1.49
CA VAL A 228 15.73 -15.32 -1.13
C VAL A 228 16.71 -15.83 -2.19
N GLY A 229 16.31 -16.80 -3.03
CA GLY A 229 17.12 -17.31 -4.13
C GLY A 229 17.32 -16.33 -5.30
N TYR A 230 16.71 -15.14 -5.25
CA TYR A 230 16.79 -14.12 -6.28
C TYR A 230 17.35 -12.81 -5.72
N LYS A 231 17.94 -11.98 -6.59
CA LYS A 231 18.41 -10.63 -6.23
C LYS A 231 17.25 -9.63 -6.22
N TYR A 232 16.59 -9.48 -5.07
CA TYR A 232 15.65 -8.38 -4.82
C TYR A 232 16.30 -7.27 -3.99
N SER A 233 15.99 -6.02 -4.33
CA SER A 233 16.41 -4.83 -3.56
C SER A 233 15.46 -4.54 -2.38
N MET A 234 14.27 -5.13 -2.38
CA MET A 234 13.18 -4.88 -1.43
C MET A 234 12.74 -6.20 -0.77
N GLN A 235 12.01 -6.12 0.33
CA GLN A 235 11.35 -7.28 0.94
C GLN A 235 10.12 -7.70 0.12
N ARG A 236 9.67 -8.95 0.24
CA ARG A 236 8.55 -9.46 -0.59
C ARG A 236 7.26 -8.66 -0.40
N PHE A 237 6.87 -8.37 0.84
CA PHE A 237 5.66 -7.58 1.09
C PHE A 237 5.78 -6.11 0.69
N ASP A 238 6.99 -5.60 0.60
CA ASP A 238 7.26 -4.25 0.10
C ASP A 238 7.05 -4.16 -1.42
N LEU A 239 7.50 -5.19 -2.16
CA LEU A 239 7.15 -5.34 -3.58
C LEU A 239 5.64 -5.50 -3.76
N LEU A 240 5.00 -6.33 -2.94
CA LEU A 240 3.56 -6.57 -3.02
C LEU A 240 2.75 -5.31 -2.75
N ASP A 241 3.07 -4.57 -1.69
CA ASP A 241 2.39 -3.32 -1.36
C ASP A 241 2.58 -2.30 -2.49
N THR A 242 3.81 -2.11 -2.98
CA THR A 242 4.09 -1.21 -4.10
C THR A 242 3.26 -1.58 -5.33
N TYR A 243 3.19 -2.88 -5.65
CA TYR A 243 2.40 -3.40 -6.75
C TYR A 243 0.90 -3.14 -6.58
N LEU A 244 0.32 -3.57 -5.46
CA LEU A 244 -1.11 -3.41 -5.18
C LEU A 244 -1.52 -1.94 -5.04
N TRP A 245 -0.66 -1.10 -4.46
CA TRP A 245 -0.89 0.34 -4.34
C TRP A 245 -0.94 1.01 -5.71
N ARG A 246 0.00 0.70 -6.63
CA ARG A 246 -0.01 1.22 -8.00
C ARG A 246 -1.31 0.83 -8.73
N LEU A 247 -1.71 -0.44 -8.61
CA LEU A 247 -2.97 -0.92 -9.17
C LEU A 247 -4.18 -0.22 -8.56
N GLY A 248 -4.20 0.00 -7.24
CA GLY A 248 -5.31 0.68 -6.57
C GLY A 248 -5.41 2.15 -6.96
N LYS A 249 -4.29 2.83 -7.20
CA LYS A 249 -4.26 4.18 -7.75
C LYS A 249 -4.83 4.23 -9.17
N LEU A 250 -4.49 3.26 -10.02
CA LEU A 250 -5.11 3.13 -11.34
C LEU A 250 -6.61 2.86 -11.25
N ASN A 251 -7.05 1.96 -10.36
CA ASN A 251 -8.48 1.65 -10.15
C ASN A 251 -9.30 2.89 -9.78
N LYS A 252 -8.70 3.84 -9.05
CA LYS A 252 -9.35 5.11 -8.65
C LYS A 252 -9.12 6.25 -9.64
N ALA A 253 -8.52 5.99 -10.81
CA ALA A 253 -8.08 7.00 -11.77
C ALA A 253 -7.25 8.14 -11.10
N SER A 254 -6.40 7.76 -10.15
CA SER A 254 -5.58 8.63 -9.30
C SER A 254 -4.13 8.62 -9.75
N TYR A 255 -3.84 9.32 -10.85
CA TYR A 255 -2.51 9.27 -11.50
C TYR A 255 -1.49 10.26 -10.94
N SER A 256 -1.86 11.13 -10.00
CA SER A 256 -1.01 12.22 -9.49
C SER A 256 0.30 11.75 -8.86
N LEU A 257 0.34 10.50 -8.41
CA LEU A 257 1.52 9.86 -7.80
C LEU A 257 2.14 8.79 -8.72
N LEU A 258 1.55 8.55 -9.89
CA LEU A 258 2.04 7.60 -10.89
C LEU A 258 2.73 8.30 -12.08
N LEU A 259 2.44 9.59 -12.27
CA LEU A 259 2.90 10.37 -13.42
C LEU A 259 3.65 11.62 -12.98
N PRO A 260 4.62 12.09 -13.79
CA PRO A 260 5.12 13.44 -13.67
C PRO A 260 4.01 14.47 -13.80
N ARG A 261 4.21 15.63 -13.18
CA ARG A 261 3.24 16.73 -13.16
C ARG A 261 2.70 17.10 -14.55
N GLY A 262 3.55 17.12 -15.58
CA GLY A 262 3.15 17.45 -16.95
C GLY A 262 2.18 16.45 -17.57
N ASP A 263 2.48 15.16 -17.44
CA ASP A 263 1.61 14.09 -17.96
C ASP A 263 0.32 13.96 -17.13
N PHE A 264 0.40 14.18 -15.82
CA PHE A 264 -0.77 14.26 -14.96
C PHE A 264 -1.72 15.41 -15.36
N ALA A 265 -1.18 16.59 -15.71
CA ALA A 265 -1.97 17.73 -16.14
C ALA A 265 -2.78 17.40 -17.41
N LYS A 266 -2.15 16.74 -18.39
CA LYS A 266 -2.83 16.26 -19.60
C LYS A 266 -3.99 15.32 -19.27
N ILE A 267 -3.78 14.32 -18.40
CA ILE A 267 -4.88 13.44 -17.97
C ILE A 267 -5.98 14.21 -17.26
N LYS A 268 -5.63 15.20 -16.42
CA LYS A 268 -6.64 16.02 -15.74
C LYS A 268 -7.48 16.85 -16.70
N GLU A 269 -6.87 17.43 -17.72
CA GLU A 269 -7.58 18.13 -18.80
C GLU A 269 -8.56 17.17 -19.50
N PHE A 270 -8.12 15.97 -19.88
CA PHE A 270 -9.01 14.95 -20.46
C PHE A 270 -10.15 14.54 -19.51
N GLN A 271 -9.90 14.43 -18.22
CA GLN A 271 -10.94 14.08 -17.22
C GLN A 271 -11.95 15.20 -16.98
N GLN A 272 -11.56 16.47 -17.12
CA GLN A 272 -12.44 17.62 -16.91
C GLN A 272 -13.42 17.82 -18.08
N GLU A 273 -13.08 17.32 -19.26
CA GLU A 273 -13.96 17.31 -20.45
C GLU A 273 -15.08 16.26 -20.38
N LYS A 274 -15.42 15.78 -19.16
CA LYS A 274 -16.32 14.68 -18.78
C LYS A 274 -17.74 14.70 -19.35
N ASN A 275 -18.09 15.69 -20.16
CA ASN A 275 -19.36 15.77 -20.89
C ASN A 275 -19.29 15.08 -22.27
N ASN A 276 -18.19 14.41 -22.61
CA ASN A 276 -18.04 13.68 -23.86
C ASN A 276 -17.95 12.16 -23.61
N GLU A 277 -19.05 11.44 -23.83
CA GLU A 277 -19.15 9.97 -23.66
C GLU A 277 -18.04 9.20 -24.39
N SER A 278 -17.54 9.72 -25.51
CA SER A 278 -16.44 9.09 -26.26
C SER A 278 -15.11 9.05 -25.48
N LEU A 279 -14.86 10.03 -24.61
CA LEU A 279 -13.64 10.11 -23.79
C LEU A 279 -13.69 9.15 -22.60
N THR A 280 -14.86 8.93 -21.99
CA THR A 280 -15.02 8.00 -20.88
C THR A 280 -14.70 6.56 -21.29
N LEU A 281 -15.16 6.13 -22.46
CA LEU A 281 -14.85 4.80 -22.99
C LEU A 281 -13.35 4.64 -23.25
N ILE A 282 -12.73 5.66 -23.84
CA ILE A 282 -11.29 5.67 -24.12
C ILE A 282 -10.50 5.55 -22.82
N LEU A 283 -10.83 6.36 -21.80
CA LEU A 283 -10.17 6.32 -20.48
C LEU A 283 -10.34 4.98 -19.75
N SER A 284 -11.50 4.32 -19.87
CA SER A 284 -11.72 3.00 -19.28
C SER A 284 -10.89 1.89 -19.97
N GLN A 285 -10.85 1.88 -21.30
CA GLN A 285 -9.99 0.94 -22.06
C GLN A 285 -8.51 1.14 -21.74
N ILE A 286 -8.14 2.40 -21.55
CA ILE A 286 -6.83 2.84 -21.12
C ILE A 286 -6.47 2.27 -19.74
N ASP A 287 -7.35 2.42 -18.76
CA ASP A 287 -7.11 1.94 -17.40
C ASP A 287 -6.96 0.42 -17.37
N ASP A 288 -7.75 -0.30 -18.16
CA ASP A 288 -7.70 -1.76 -18.25
C ASP A 288 -6.41 -2.24 -18.95
N LYS A 289 -5.96 -1.55 -20.00
CA LYS A 289 -4.67 -1.83 -20.65
C LYS A 289 -3.50 -1.58 -19.71
N LEU A 290 -3.51 -0.46 -19.00
CA LEU A 290 -2.49 -0.12 -18.00
C LEU A 290 -2.43 -1.13 -16.86
N PHE A 291 -3.59 -1.54 -16.35
CA PHE A 291 -3.67 -2.58 -15.33
C PHE A 291 -3.00 -3.87 -15.82
N LYS A 292 -3.34 -4.33 -17.04
CA LYS A 292 -2.74 -5.53 -17.66
C LYS A 292 -1.23 -5.39 -17.81
N THR A 293 -0.75 -4.24 -18.24
CA THR A 293 0.67 -3.95 -18.38
C THR A 293 1.37 -4.03 -17.03
N ILE A 294 0.89 -3.33 -15.98
CA ILE A 294 1.48 -3.43 -14.63
C ILE A 294 1.42 -4.86 -14.10
N TYR A 295 0.30 -5.55 -14.31
CA TYR A 295 0.16 -6.96 -13.97
C TYR A 295 1.25 -7.76 -14.67
N GLN A 296 1.36 -7.76 -15.99
CA GLN A 296 2.39 -8.52 -16.72
C GLN A 296 3.82 -8.17 -16.28
N HIS A 297 4.06 -6.94 -15.83
CA HIS A 297 5.36 -6.53 -15.33
C HIS A 297 5.69 -6.99 -13.91
N HIS A 298 4.75 -7.54 -13.14
CA HIS A 298 5.09 -8.20 -11.87
C HIS A 298 6.11 -9.33 -12.08
N GLU A 299 6.10 -9.95 -13.27
CA GLU A 299 7.06 -10.96 -13.71
C GLU A 299 8.42 -10.34 -14.07
N ASN A 300 8.43 -9.14 -14.66
CA ASN A 300 9.66 -8.40 -14.99
C ASN A 300 10.38 -7.82 -13.77
N ILE A 301 9.67 -7.68 -12.64
CA ILE A 301 10.29 -7.40 -11.34
C ILE A 301 11.10 -8.62 -10.86
N GLN A 302 11.03 -9.79 -11.52
CA GLN A 302 11.78 -10.99 -11.14
C GLN A 302 12.74 -11.59 -12.19
N LYS A 303 13.78 -12.21 -11.61
CA LYS A 303 14.65 -13.30 -12.12
C LYS A 303 16.01 -12.93 -12.73
N ILE A 304 16.91 -12.37 -11.91
CA ILE A 304 18.32 -12.78 -11.97
C ILE A 304 18.56 -13.77 -10.83
N LYS A 305 18.51 -15.06 -11.15
CA LYS A 305 18.88 -16.13 -10.22
C LYS A 305 20.33 -15.91 -9.81
N MET A 306 20.61 -15.96 -8.51
CA MET A 306 22.01 -16.00 -8.07
C MET A 306 22.60 -17.32 -8.58
N VAL A 307 23.58 -17.22 -9.49
CA VAL A 307 24.43 -18.34 -9.92
C VAL A 307 25.37 -18.70 -8.78
#